data_AF-A0A1H5W9K1-F1
#
_entry.id   AF-A0A1H5W9K1-F1
#
_cell.length_a   1.000
_cell.length_b   1.000
_cell.length_c   1.000
_cell.angle_alpha   90.00
_cell.angle_beta   90.00
_cell.angle_gamma   90.00
#
_symmetry.space_group_name_H-M   'P 1'
#
loop_
_entity.id
_entity.type
_entity.pdbx_description
1 polymer ?
#
loop_
_entity_poly.entity_id
_entity_poly.type
_entity_poly.pdbx_seq_one_letter_code
_entity_poly.pdbx_strand_id
1 'polypeptide(L)'
;MMRLAWALATCTLLGACATTPGPSSSGNSVPDDTVKNGAPGSDRYSMDQDTPPKERRDVSQLPEPVPKSEPRSRYGNPDTYSVWGKTYRVLPSAEGYQAEGLASWYGQKFHGHRTSSGESFDMYRFTAAHRSLPLPTYARVTNLDNGKSLVVRINDRGPFHEDRIIDLSWAAAVRLGIEQAGTGRVRVETISATPDPSLPASKIPTAVRAAVDSPPPNTGSEPRLFLQAGAFQDRAAAERMQQSLREQLGLSSEIRSGKALHRVWIGPYTDDQQRQQVRQTMADAGFERPVPITP
;
A
#
# COMPACT_ATOMS: atom_id res chain seq x y z
N MET A 1 18.20 64.29 -45.15
CA MET A 1 17.42 64.32 -46.42
C MET A 1 16.67 62.98 -46.49
N MET A 2 15.43 62.90 -46.02
CA MET A 2 14.18 63.30 -46.69
C MET A 2 13.67 62.25 -47.68
N ARG A 3 12.56 61.58 -47.28
CA ARG A 3 11.38 61.21 -48.11
C ARG A 3 11.55 60.09 -49.14
N LEU A 4 10.55 59.34 -49.58
CA LEU A 4 9.13 59.08 -49.27
C LEU A 4 8.81 57.83 -50.12
N ALA A 5 7.72 57.13 -49.79
CA ALA A 5 7.14 56.03 -50.55
C ALA A 5 6.98 56.31 -52.06
N TRP A 6 6.69 55.27 -52.86
CA TRP A 6 5.56 55.23 -53.80
C TRP A 6 5.26 53.77 -54.19
N ALA A 7 3.97 53.47 -54.21
CA ALA A 7 3.38 52.20 -54.61
C ALA A 7 3.24 52.13 -56.13
N LEU A 8 3.30 50.92 -56.71
CA LEU A 8 2.63 50.64 -57.96
C LEU A 8 1.92 49.29 -57.87
N ALA A 9 0.60 49.38 -57.98
CA ALA A 9 -0.30 48.27 -58.20
C ALA A 9 -0.20 47.80 -59.65
N THR A 10 -0.31 46.49 -59.87
CA THR A 10 -0.72 45.94 -61.17
C THR A 10 -1.79 44.90 -60.95
N CYS A 11 -2.86 45.07 -61.72
CA CYS A 11 -4.15 44.44 -61.62
C CYS A 11 -4.44 43.81 -62.99
N THR A 12 -4.70 42.51 -63.04
CA THR A 12 -5.43 41.80 -64.11
C THR A 12 -6.02 40.55 -63.45
N LEU A 13 -7.33 40.51 -63.15
CA LEU A 13 -8.45 40.08 -64.01
C LEU A 13 -8.26 38.62 -64.49
N LEU A 14 -9.21 37.69 -64.48
CA LEU A 14 -10.64 37.63 -64.16
C LEU A 14 -10.98 36.13 -64.19
N GLY A 15 -11.77 35.64 -63.23
CA GLY A 15 -12.27 34.26 -63.19
C GLY A 15 -13.53 34.18 -62.34
N ALA A 16 -14.61 34.79 -62.81
CA ALA A 16 -15.98 34.61 -62.35
C ALA A 16 -16.62 33.50 -63.22
N CYS A 17 -17.63 32.69 -62.88
CA CYS A 17 -18.67 32.64 -61.84
C CYS A 17 -19.12 31.16 -61.73
N ALA A 18 -19.58 30.72 -60.55
CA ALA A 18 -20.93 30.17 -60.36
C ALA A 18 -21.12 29.73 -58.89
N THR A 19 -22.13 30.31 -58.26
CA THR A 19 -22.56 30.11 -56.87
C THR A 19 -23.88 29.34 -56.86
N THR A 20 -24.05 28.37 -55.96
CA THR A 20 -25.17 28.30 -54.99
C THR A 20 -24.94 27.16 -53.96
N PRO A 21 -25.54 27.24 -52.74
CA PRO A 21 -24.93 26.70 -51.52
C PRO A 21 -25.76 25.64 -50.76
N GLY A 22 -25.07 24.91 -49.86
CA GLY A 22 -25.60 24.37 -48.59
C GLY A 22 -25.35 22.87 -48.35
N PRO A 23 -25.36 22.36 -47.09
CA PRO A 23 -25.13 23.03 -45.80
C PRO A 23 -23.86 22.53 -45.07
N SER A 24 -23.42 23.34 -44.13
CA SER A 24 -22.39 23.09 -43.12
C SER A 24 -22.63 21.84 -42.28
N SER A 25 -21.63 20.97 -42.15
CA SER A 25 -21.46 20.12 -40.97
C SER A 25 -20.01 20.20 -40.47
N SER A 26 -19.90 20.72 -39.26
CA SER A 26 -18.73 20.74 -38.40
C SER A 26 -18.27 19.30 -38.10
N GLY A 27 -17.08 18.94 -38.57
CA GLY A 27 -16.40 17.68 -38.22
C GLY A 27 -15.09 17.99 -37.52
N ASN A 28 -15.11 17.93 -36.19
CA ASN A 28 -13.95 18.07 -35.33
C ASN A 28 -12.81 17.15 -35.76
N SER A 29 -11.61 17.72 -35.80
CA SER A 29 -10.33 17.04 -35.79
C SER A 29 -10.26 16.01 -34.65
N VAL A 30 -10.12 14.74 -35.03
CA VAL A 30 -9.86 13.60 -34.13
C VAL A 30 -8.44 13.76 -33.58
N PRO A 31 -8.21 13.78 -32.25
CA PRO A 31 -6.89 13.64 -31.68
C PRO A 31 -6.54 12.16 -31.51
N ASP A 32 -5.46 11.76 -32.17
CA ASP A 32 -4.43 10.80 -31.78
C ASP A 32 -4.80 9.78 -30.68
N ASP A 33 -5.12 8.55 -31.10
CA ASP A 33 -5.33 7.38 -30.25
C ASP A 33 -4.01 6.96 -29.57
N THR A 34 -3.72 7.58 -28.43
CA THR A 34 -2.73 7.03 -27.50
C THR A 34 -3.32 5.78 -26.86
N VAL A 35 -2.81 4.61 -27.24
CA VAL A 35 -3.15 3.32 -26.64
C VAL A 35 -2.84 3.36 -25.14
N LYS A 36 -3.87 3.62 -24.32
CA LYS A 36 -3.81 3.44 -22.87
C LYS A 36 -3.80 1.93 -22.60
N ASN A 37 -2.68 1.41 -22.13
CA ASN A 37 -2.58 0.08 -21.54
C ASN A 37 -3.41 0.03 -20.23
N GLY A 38 -4.72 -0.09 -20.36
CA GLY A 38 -5.65 -0.30 -19.26
C GLY A 38 -5.46 -1.67 -18.62
N ALA A 39 -5.63 -1.74 -17.30
CA ALA A 39 -5.64 -3.01 -16.58
C ALA A 39 -6.73 -3.96 -17.15
N PRO A 40 -6.57 -5.29 -17.07
CA PRO A 40 -7.62 -6.23 -17.45
C PRO A 40 -8.92 -5.90 -16.69
N GLY A 41 -9.95 -5.45 -17.40
CA GLY A 41 -11.21 -4.99 -16.81
C GLY A 41 -11.34 -3.47 -16.64
N SER A 42 -10.51 -2.65 -17.29
CA SER A 42 -10.64 -1.17 -17.31
C SER A 42 -12.00 -0.71 -17.80
N ASP A 43 -12.60 -1.40 -18.77
CA ASP A 43 -13.94 -1.05 -19.31
C ASP A 43 -15.08 -1.26 -18.30
N ARG A 44 -14.83 -1.99 -17.20
CA ARG A 44 -15.83 -2.25 -16.17
C ARG A 44 -16.04 -1.07 -15.23
N TYR A 45 -15.02 -0.21 -15.08
CA TYR A 45 -15.04 0.89 -14.12
C TYR A 45 -15.17 2.21 -14.86
N SER A 46 -16.13 3.04 -14.47
CA SER A 46 -16.36 4.36 -15.06
C SER A 46 -15.37 5.44 -14.58
N MET A 47 -14.49 5.10 -13.63
CA MET A 47 -13.53 6.03 -13.01
C MET A 47 -12.09 5.58 -13.26
N ASP A 48 -11.26 6.49 -13.78
CA ASP A 48 -9.83 6.23 -14.02
C ASP A 48 -9.08 6.06 -12.69
N GLN A 49 -9.25 7.00 -11.76
CA GLN A 49 -8.62 6.99 -10.44
C GLN A 49 -9.64 6.71 -9.34
N ASP A 50 -9.23 5.97 -8.30
CA ASP A 50 -10.08 5.69 -7.15
C ASP A 50 -10.06 6.85 -6.14
N THR A 51 -11.17 7.05 -5.43
CA THR A 51 -11.38 8.21 -4.56
C THR A 51 -12.16 7.80 -3.31
N PRO A 52 -12.10 8.60 -2.22
CA PRO A 52 -13.05 8.44 -1.12
C PRO A 52 -14.48 8.74 -1.60
N PRO A 53 -15.53 8.38 -0.82
CA PRO A 53 -16.89 8.76 -1.14
C PRO A 53 -17.06 10.28 -1.17
N LYS A 54 -17.95 10.76 -2.05
CA LYS A 54 -18.29 12.19 -2.14
C LYS A 54 -18.83 12.73 -0.83
N GLU A 55 -19.66 11.95 -0.15
CA GLU A 55 -20.20 12.26 1.17
C GLU A 55 -19.56 11.34 2.22
N ARG A 56 -18.80 11.92 3.15
CA ARG A 56 -18.15 11.17 4.23
C ARG A 56 -19.16 10.92 5.35
N ARG A 57 -19.65 9.68 5.42
CA ARG A 57 -20.50 9.22 6.53
C ARG A 57 -19.64 8.89 7.76
N ASP A 58 -20.22 9.02 8.95
CA ASP A 58 -19.55 8.55 10.16
C ASP A 58 -19.47 7.01 10.14
N VAL A 59 -18.23 6.51 10.23
CA VAL A 59 -17.91 5.07 10.23
C VAL A 59 -17.61 4.53 11.63
N SER A 60 -17.64 5.39 12.66
CA SER A 60 -17.29 5.03 14.04
C SER A 60 -18.19 3.91 14.56
N GLN A 61 -19.49 3.97 14.24
CA GLN A 61 -20.54 3.06 14.73
C GLN A 61 -20.76 1.81 13.85
N LEU A 62 -20.01 1.64 12.76
CA LEU A 62 -20.20 0.47 11.90
C LEU A 62 -19.80 -0.82 12.65
N PRO A 63 -20.57 -1.92 12.53
CA PRO A 63 -20.25 -3.15 13.24
C PRO A 63 -19.03 -3.85 12.61
N GLU A 64 -18.16 -4.42 13.45
CA GLU A 64 -17.11 -5.31 12.97
C GLU A 64 -17.70 -6.63 12.47
N PRO A 65 -17.16 -7.20 11.38
CA PRO A 65 -17.52 -8.53 10.94
C PRO A 65 -17.19 -9.55 12.03
N VAL A 66 -18.19 -10.32 12.45
CA VAL A 66 -18.02 -11.43 13.38
C VAL A 66 -17.39 -12.61 12.65
N PRO A 67 -16.22 -13.14 13.08
CA PRO A 67 -15.62 -14.33 12.47
C PRO A 67 -16.55 -15.53 12.50
N LYS A 68 -16.65 -16.22 11.36
CA LYS A 68 -17.51 -17.41 11.18
C LYS A 68 -16.73 -18.51 10.47
N SER A 69 -17.04 -19.75 10.83
CA SER A 69 -16.51 -20.92 10.14
C SER A 69 -17.35 -21.09 8.89
N GLU A 70 -16.83 -20.65 7.75
CA GLU A 70 -17.53 -20.68 6.46
C GLU A 70 -16.71 -21.46 5.44
N PRO A 71 -17.36 -22.16 4.50
CA PRO A 71 -16.64 -22.76 3.39
C PRO A 71 -15.96 -21.68 2.54
N ARG A 72 -14.86 -22.05 1.86
CA ARG A 72 -14.22 -21.19 0.86
C ARG A 72 -15.24 -20.73 -0.19
N SER A 73 -15.16 -19.46 -0.60
CA SER A 73 -15.98 -18.94 -1.67
C SER A 73 -15.73 -19.72 -2.96
N ARG A 74 -16.81 -19.94 -3.73
CA ARG A 74 -16.76 -20.62 -5.03
C ARG A 74 -15.80 -19.95 -6.02
N TYR A 75 -15.64 -18.63 -5.90
CA TYR A 75 -14.76 -17.82 -6.73
C TYR A 75 -13.57 -17.30 -5.92
N GLY A 76 -12.49 -16.96 -6.64
CA GLY A 76 -11.32 -16.29 -6.03
C GLY A 76 -10.39 -17.22 -5.25
N ASN A 77 -10.56 -18.54 -5.31
CA ASN A 77 -9.69 -19.53 -4.65
C ASN A 77 -9.02 -20.55 -5.60
N PRO A 78 -8.50 -20.17 -6.79
CA PRO A 78 -7.66 -21.08 -7.56
C PRO A 78 -6.33 -21.28 -6.84
N ASP A 79 -5.63 -22.39 -7.09
CA ASP A 79 -4.28 -22.62 -6.53
C ASP A 79 -3.31 -21.49 -6.90
N THR A 80 -3.42 -20.97 -8.12
CA THR A 80 -2.68 -19.82 -8.63
C THR A 80 -3.53 -18.96 -9.54
N TYR A 81 -3.18 -17.67 -9.66
CA TYR A 81 -3.79 -16.75 -10.62
C TYR A 81 -2.76 -15.70 -11.09
N SER A 82 -2.99 -15.09 -12.26
CA SER A 82 -2.04 -14.14 -12.85
C SER A 82 -2.67 -12.76 -13.08
N VAL A 83 -1.94 -11.71 -12.74
CA VAL A 83 -2.29 -10.30 -12.98
C VAL A 83 -1.06 -9.58 -13.51
N TRP A 84 -1.19 -8.90 -14.66
CA TRP A 84 -0.09 -8.16 -15.32
C TRP A 84 1.19 -8.98 -15.51
N GLY A 85 1.05 -10.25 -15.90
CA GLY A 85 2.19 -11.16 -16.11
C GLY A 85 2.85 -11.68 -14.83
N LYS A 86 2.38 -11.28 -13.64
CA LYS A 86 2.83 -11.82 -12.35
C LYS A 86 1.86 -12.89 -11.85
N THR A 87 2.41 -14.03 -11.45
CA THR A 87 1.63 -15.15 -10.89
C THR A 87 1.66 -15.13 -9.36
N TYR A 88 0.49 -15.24 -8.76
CA TYR A 88 0.26 -15.30 -7.32
C TYR A 88 -0.26 -16.69 -6.94
N ARG A 89 0.06 -17.13 -5.72
CA ARG A 89 -0.38 -18.41 -5.16
C ARG A 89 -1.33 -18.17 -4.00
N VAL A 90 -2.46 -18.88 -4.00
CA VAL A 90 -3.40 -18.91 -2.87
C VAL A 90 -2.92 -19.94 -1.86
N LEU A 91 -2.99 -19.59 -0.58
CA LEU A 91 -2.61 -20.48 0.50
C LEU A 91 -3.63 -21.62 0.67
N PRO A 92 -3.19 -22.85 0.99
CA PRO A 92 -4.08 -23.97 1.29
C PRO A 92 -4.82 -23.80 2.63
N SER A 93 -4.34 -22.91 3.50
CA SER A 93 -5.04 -22.52 4.74
C SER A 93 -4.74 -21.07 5.09
N ALA A 94 -5.64 -20.44 5.84
CA ALA A 94 -5.42 -19.15 6.50
C ALA A 94 -4.87 -19.31 7.92
N GLU A 95 -4.84 -20.53 8.46
CA GLU A 95 -4.50 -20.79 9.86
C GLU A 95 -3.10 -20.29 10.22
N GLY A 96 -3.02 -19.55 11.34
CA GLY A 96 -1.77 -19.01 11.87
C GLY A 96 -1.11 -17.94 11.00
N TYR A 97 -1.78 -17.42 9.97
CA TYR A 97 -1.19 -16.39 9.14
C TYR A 97 -1.02 -15.08 9.92
N GLN A 98 0.21 -14.58 9.90
CA GLN A 98 0.59 -13.28 10.41
C GLN A 98 1.62 -12.65 9.47
N ALA A 99 1.41 -11.38 9.13
CA ALA A 99 2.37 -10.62 8.33
C ALA A 99 2.30 -9.13 8.69
N GLU A 100 3.44 -8.45 8.56
CA GLU A 100 3.53 -6.99 8.61
C GLU A 100 3.90 -6.43 7.23
N GLY A 101 3.40 -5.24 6.93
CA GLY A 101 3.65 -4.59 5.65
C GLY A 101 2.81 -3.33 5.47
N LEU A 102 2.80 -2.78 4.25
CA LEU A 102 1.96 -1.62 3.95
C LEU A 102 0.53 -2.05 3.62
N ALA A 103 -0.44 -1.34 4.20
CA ALA A 103 -1.80 -1.29 3.72
C ALA A 103 -1.97 -0.12 2.75
N SER A 104 -2.86 -0.27 1.77
CA SER A 104 -3.56 0.87 1.18
C SER A 104 -5.07 0.68 1.30
N TRP A 105 -5.85 1.44 0.54
CA TRP A 105 -7.30 1.31 0.55
C TRP A 105 -7.91 1.56 -0.82
N TYR A 106 -9.12 1.05 -1.01
CA TYR A 106 -9.94 1.22 -2.20
C TYR A 106 -11.38 1.59 -1.82
N GLY A 107 -12.07 2.32 -2.71
CA GLY A 107 -13.30 3.03 -2.39
C GLY A 107 -14.23 3.18 -3.58
N GLN A 108 -14.51 4.43 -3.96
CA GLN A 108 -15.64 4.81 -4.82
C GLN A 108 -15.62 4.12 -6.18
N LYS A 109 -14.45 3.93 -6.80
CA LYS A 109 -14.32 3.30 -8.11
C LYS A 109 -14.84 1.86 -8.14
N PHE A 110 -14.68 1.13 -7.04
CA PHE A 110 -15.03 -0.28 -6.96
C PHE A 110 -16.41 -0.52 -6.34
N HIS A 111 -17.00 0.50 -5.71
CA HIS A 111 -18.24 0.36 -4.94
C HIS A 111 -19.39 -0.21 -5.80
N GLY A 112 -20.07 -1.24 -5.29
CA GLY A 112 -21.17 -1.93 -5.96
C GLY A 112 -20.73 -3.00 -6.97
N HIS A 113 -19.46 -3.05 -7.37
CA HIS A 113 -18.93 -4.09 -8.25
C HIS A 113 -18.64 -5.39 -7.50
N ARG A 114 -18.55 -6.50 -8.23
CA ARG A 114 -18.21 -7.81 -7.63
C ARG A 114 -16.74 -7.90 -7.27
N THR A 115 -16.44 -8.38 -6.07
CA THR A 115 -15.11 -8.80 -5.63
C THR A 115 -14.76 -10.18 -6.21
N SER A 116 -13.52 -10.61 -5.97
CA SER A 116 -13.04 -11.94 -6.37
C SER A 116 -13.76 -13.10 -5.68
N SER A 117 -14.35 -12.90 -4.49
CA SER A 117 -15.22 -13.90 -3.85
C SER A 117 -16.59 -14.01 -4.53
N GLY A 118 -16.98 -13.02 -5.32
CA GLY A 118 -18.30 -12.87 -5.95
C GLY A 118 -19.27 -12.00 -5.16
N GLU A 119 -18.91 -11.54 -3.95
CA GLU A 119 -19.70 -10.58 -3.17
C GLU A 119 -19.68 -9.19 -3.83
N SER A 120 -20.73 -8.39 -3.65
CA SER A 120 -20.67 -6.96 -4.04
C SER A 120 -19.82 -6.20 -3.04
N PHE A 121 -18.87 -5.41 -3.54
CA PHE A 121 -18.03 -4.55 -2.71
C PHE A 121 -18.82 -3.37 -2.15
N ASP A 122 -18.74 -3.20 -0.85
CA ASP A 122 -19.33 -2.08 -0.11
C ASP A 122 -18.22 -1.37 0.65
N MET A 123 -17.88 -0.15 0.25
CA MET A 123 -16.79 0.62 0.87
C MET A 123 -17.11 1.04 2.32
N TYR A 124 -18.37 0.90 2.74
CA TYR A 124 -18.85 1.14 4.10
C TYR A 124 -18.93 -0.15 4.95
N ARG A 125 -18.35 -1.27 4.49
CA ARG A 125 -18.13 -2.47 5.30
C ARG A 125 -16.65 -2.65 5.60
N PHE A 126 -16.30 -3.29 6.70
CA PHE A 126 -14.91 -3.63 7.00
C PHE A 126 -14.49 -4.88 6.23
N THR A 127 -14.16 -4.67 4.95
CA THR A 127 -13.62 -5.69 4.06
C THR A 127 -12.22 -5.33 3.60
N ALA A 128 -11.51 -6.30 3.04
CA ALA A 128 -10.18 -6.11 2.48
C ALA A 128 -9.88 -7.06 1.32
N ALA A 129 -8.91 -6.68 0.49
CA ALA A 129 -8.31 -7.51 -0.54
C ALA A 129 -6.96 -8.05 -0.06
N HIS A 130 -6.70 -9.34 -0.32
CA HIS A 130 -5.42 -9.98 0.01
C HIS A 130 -4.95 -10.95 -1.08
N ARG A 131 -3.63 -11.00 -1.31
CA ARG A 131 -3.03 -11.73 -2.42
C ARG A 131 -3.16 -13.25 -2.28
N SER A 132 -2.92 -13.77 -1.09
CA SER A 132 -2.69 -15.21 -0.89
C SER A 132 -3.69 -15.90 0.05
N LEU A 133 -4.16 -15.23 1.11
CA LEU A 133 -5.19 -15.77 2.02
C LEU A 133 -6.43 -16.31 1.29
N PRO A 134 -6.95 -17.51 1.60
CA PRO A 134 -8.17 -18.02 0.99
C PRO A 134 -9.38 -17.10 1.29
N LEU A 135 -10.32 -17.02 0.36
CA LEU A 135 -11.54 -16.23 0.50
C LEU A 135 -12.72 -17.13 0.93
N PRO A 136 -13.62 -16.67 1.81
CA PRO A 136 -13.38 -15.56 2.73
C PRO A 136 -12.38 -15.95 3.83
N THR A 137 -11.72 -14.97 4.42
CA THR A 137 -10.97 -15.11 5.67
C THR A 137 -11.26 -13.91 6.57
N TYR A 138 -11.26 -14.10 7.89
CA TYR A 138 -11.33 -13.00 8.84
C TYR A 138 -9.94 -12.69 9.38
N ALA A 139 -9.59 -11.41 9.48
CA ALA A 139 -8.30 -10.99 10.01
C ALA A 139 -8.43 -9.76 10.89
N ARG A 140 -7.67 -9.71 11.98
CA ARG A 140 -7.38 -8.48 12.72
C ARG A 140 -6.32 -7.72 11.93
N VAL A 141 -6.60 -6.45 11.66
CA VAL A 141 -5.63 -5.52 11.08
C VAL A 141 -5.32 -4.49 12.13
N THR A 142 -4.05 -4.34 12.46
CA THR A 142 -3.56 -3.37 13.45
C THR A 142 -2.68 -2.36 12.74
N ASN A 143 -3.03 -1.07 12.81
CA ASN A 143 -2.16 0.01 12.36
C ASN A 143 -1.03 0.18 13.39
N LEU A 144 0.20 -0.04 12.93
CA LEU A 144 1.40 -0.02 13.77
C LEU A 144 1.81 1.39 14.20
N ASP A 145 1.32 2.42 13.52
CA ASP A 145 1.68 3.81 13.78
C ASP A 145 0.84 4.44 14.90
N ASN A 146 -0.36 3.91 15.16
CA ASN A 146 -1.29 4.46 16.16
C ASN A 146 -1.93 3.41 17.07
N GLY A 147 -1.62 2.13 16.89
CA GLY A 147 -2.12 1.02 17.70
C GLY A 147 -3.60 0.68 17.49
N LYS A 148 -4.33 1.39 16.61
CA LYS A 148 -5.73 1.07 16.31
C LYS A 148 -5.80 -0.27 15.60
N SER A 149 -6.79 -1.08 15.96
CA SER A 149 -7.08 -2.34 15.27
C SER A 149 -8.56 -2.51 14.99
N LEU A 150 -8.87 -3.30 13.98
CA LEU A 150 -10.24 -3.74 13.68
C LEU A 150 -10.21 -5.10 12.97
N VAL A 151 -11.31 -5.84 13.03
CA VAL A 151 -11.50 -7.07 12.26
C VAL A 151 -12.04 -6.74 10.87
N VAL A 152 -11.44 -7.31 9.83
CA VAL A 152 -11.93 -7.26 8.44
C VAL A 152 -12.33 -8.64 7.94
N ARG A 153 -13.27 -8.66 7.00
CA ARG A 153 -13.50 -9.81 6.11
C ARG A 153 -12.68 -9.64 4.83
N ILE A 154 -11.74 -10.53 4.60
CA ILE A 154 -11.00 -10.62 3.36
C ILE A 154 -11.88 -11.32 2.33
N ASN A 155 -12.34 -10.59 1.32
CA ASN A 155 -13.28 -11.07 0.30
C ASN A 155 -12.84 -10.75 -1.13
N ASP A 156 -11.62 -10.22 -1.32
CA ASP A 156 -11.12 -9.85 -2.64
C ASP A 156 -9.62 -10.17 -2.82
N ARG A 157 -9.14 -10.09 -4.08
CA ARG A 157 -7.74 -10.29 -4.48
C ARG A 157 -7.06 -8.96 -4.77
N GLY A 158 -5.76 -8.93 -4.51
CA GLY A 158 -4.94 -7.71 -4.48
C GLY A 158 -4.30 -7.54 -3.10
N PRO A 159 -3.54 -6.47 -2.84
CA PRO A 159 -2.98 -5.50 -3.79
C PRO A 159 -2.08 -6.15 -4.83
N PHE A 160 -1.93 -5.50 -6.00
CA PHE A 160 -0.99 -5.91 -7.04
C PHE A 160 0.23 -4.98 -7.15
N HIS A 161 0.39 -4.09 -6.18
CA HIS A 161 1.62 -3.33 -5.93
C HIS A 161 2.48 -4.10 -4.91
N GLU A 162 3.77 -4.26 -5.19
CA GLU A 162 4.63 -5.24 -4.51
C GLU A 162 4.89 -4.93 -3.03
N ASP A 163 4.88 -3.65 -2.68
CA ASP A 163 5.16 -3.11 -1.36
C ASP A 163 3.99 -3.24 -0.38
N ARG A 164 2.79 -3.59 -0.88
CA ARG A 164 1.56 -3.64 -0.09
C ARG A 164 1.10 -5.06 0.18
N ILE A 165 0.68 -5.34 1.41
CA ILE A 165 0.20 -6.68 1.80
C ILE A 165 -1.32 -6.79 1.82
N ILE A 166 -2.03 -5.66 1.98
CA ILE A 166 -3.49 -5.62 2.10
C ILE A 166 -4.04 -4.31 1.53
N ASP A 167 -5.17 -4.37 0.85
CA ASP A 167 -5.94 -3.17 0.49
C ASP A 167 -7.25 -3.19 1.29
N LEU A 168 -7.49 -2.15 2.07
CA LEU A 168 -8.63 -2.02 2.96
C LEU A 168 -9.80 -1.34 2.24
N SER A 169 -11.03 -1.60 2.68
CA SER A 169 -12.14 -0.71 2.32
C SER A 169 -11.90 0.69 2.88
N TRP A 170 -12.49 1.71 2.24
CA TRP A 170 -12.44 3.09 2.74
C TRP A 170 -12.85 3.20 4.21
N ALA A 171 -13.94 2.56 4.64
CA ALA A 171 -14.36 2.61 6.04
C ALA A 171 -13.34 1.97 7.00
N ALA A 172 -12.71 0.86 6.62
CA ALA A 172 -11.66 0.25 7.42
C ALA A 172 -10.43 1.17 7.52
N ALA A 173 -10.03 1.81 6.42
CA ALA A 173 -8.93 2.76 6.39
C ALA A 173 -9.19 4.00 7.26
N VAL A 174 -10.42 4.52 7.27
CA VAL A 174 -10.81 5.63 8.15
C VAL A 174 -10.75 5.21 9.62
N ARG A 175 -11.31 4.05 9.97
CA ARG A 175 -11.29 3.55 11.36
C ARG A 175 -9.86 3.30 11.86
N LEU A 176 -8.96 2.80 11.01
CA LEU A 176 -7.54 2.61 11.33
C LEU A 176 -6.71 3.90 11.27
N GLY A 177 -7.24 5.00 10.76
CA GLY A 177 -6.48 6.25 10.59
C GLY A 177 -5.42 6.18 9.49
N ILE A 178 -5.68 5.43 8.42
CA ILE A 178 -4.80 5.26 7.26
C ILE A 178 -5.29 6.10 6.06
N GLU A 179 -6.59 6.40 6.00
CA GLU A 179 -7.23 6.98 4.80
C GLU A 179 -6.54 8.24 4.27
N GLN A 180 -6.30 9.24 5.13
CA GLN A 180 -5.68 10.51 4.72
C GLN A 180 -4.24 10.35 4.21
N ALA A 181 -3.48 9.40 4.77
CA ALA A 181 -2.11 9.12 4.35
C ALA A 181 -2.05 8.28 3.07
N GLY A 182 -3.17 7.68 2.64
CA GLY A 182 -3.26 6.76 1.50
C GLY A 182 -2.68 5.37 1.77
N THR A 183 -1.64 5.29 2.59
CA THR A 183 -0.99 4.04 3.02
C THR A 183 -0.63 4.08 4.49
N GLY A 184 -0.42 2.91 5.11
CA GLY A 184 -0.04 2.83 6.52
C GLY A 184 0.58 1.48 6.85
N ARG A 185 1.47 1.45 7.86
CA ARG A 185 2.07 0.19 8.30
C ARG A 185 1.07 -0.61 9.12
N VAL A 186 0.86 -1.85 8.74
CA VAL A 186 -0.08 -2.72 9.43
C VAL A 186 0.51 -4.08 9.75
N ARG A 187 -0.03 -4.69 10.80
CA ARG A 187 0.04 -6.13 11.06
C ARG A 187 -1.31 -6.75 10.71
N VAL A 188 -1.29 -7.85 9.96
CA VAL A 188 -2.46 -8.63 9.56
C VAL A 188 -2.37 -10.00 10.21
N GLU A 189 -3.38 -10.35 11.00
CA GLU A 189 -3.43 -11.60 11.78
C GLU A 189 -4.76 -12.30 11.52
N THR A 190 -4.74 -13.51 11.00
CA THR A 190 -5.98 -14.27 10.75
C THR A 190 -6.64 -14.72 12.04
N ILE A 191 -7.96 -14.65 12.08
CA ILE A 191 -8.77 -15.05 13.24
C ILE A 191 -9.59 -16.28 12.83
N SER A 192 -9.38 -17.39 13.54
CA SER A 192 -10.20 -18.59 13.39
C SER A 192 -11.55 -18.41 14.09
N ALA A 193 -12.60 -18.99 13.52
CA ALA A 193 -13.95 -18.96 14.08
C ALA A 193 -14.18 -20.01 15.18
N THR A 194 -13.22 -20.90 15.41
CA THR A 194 -13.17 -21.69 16.64
C THR A 194 -12.82 -20.74 17.78
N PRO A 195 -13.70 -20.53 18.77
CA PRO A 195 -13.30 -19.91 20.02
C PRO A 195 -12.21 -20.81 20.59
N ASP A 196 -11.00 -20.28 20.72
CA ASP A 196 -10.07 -20.86 21.66
C ASP A 196 -10.71 -20.68 23.06
N PRO A 197 -11.06 -21.76 23.79
CA PRO A 197 -11.62 -21.63 25.14
C PRO A 197 -10.65 -20.94 26.12
N SER A 198 -9.37 -20.79 25.74
CA SER A 198 -8.33 -20.11 26.50
C SER A 198 -8.07 -18.66 26.06
N LEU A 199 -8.73 -18.18 25.00
CA LEU A 199 -8.75 -16.75 24.65
C LEU A 199 -10.08 -16.14 25.08
N PRO A 200 -10.09 -15.17 26.02
CA PRO A 200 -11.33 -14.52 26.39
C PRO A 200 -11.94 -13.85 25.15
N ALA A 201 -13.17 -14.25 24.82
CA ALA A 201 -14.02 -13.49 23.92
C ALA A 201 -14.01 -12.05 24.42
N SER A 202 -13.49 -11.14 23.58
CA SER A 202 -13.21 -9.75 23.92
C SER A 202 -14.51 -9.00 24.23
N LYS A 203 -15.05 -9.22 25.43
CA LYS A 203 -15.81 -8.21 26.17
C LYS A 203 -14.81 -7.11 26.48
N ILE A 204 -15.12 -5.89 26.07
CA ILE A 204 -14.36 -4.68 26.40
C ILE A 204 -13.98 -4.75 27.88
N PRO A 205 -12.68 -4.84 28.25
CA PRO A 205 -12.31 -4.83 29.65
C PRO A 205 -12.38 -3.39 30.16
N THR A 206 -13.27 -3.13 31.10
CA THR A 206 -13.31 -1.96 31.98
C THR A 206 -12.08 -1.86 32.91
N ALA A 207 -10.97 -2.53 32.56
CA ALA A 207 -9.75 -2.64 33.37
C ALA A 207 -8.60 -1.73 32.89
N VAL A 208 -8.85 -0.75 32.02
CA VAL A 208 -7.87 0.30 31.62
C VAL A 208 -7.92 1.52 32.57
N ARG A 209 -8.26 1.34 33.84
CA ARG A 209 -8.15 2.40 34.85
C ARG A 209 -7.34 2.04 36.11
N ALA A 210 -6.75 0.84 36.20
CA ALA A 210 -6.07 0.41 37.43
C ALA A 210 -4.63 -0.12 37.27
N ALA A 211 -4.02 -0.01 36.09
CA ALA A 211 -2.62 -0.44 35.86
C ALA A 211 -1.70 0.74 35.53
N VAL A 212 -1.94 1.90 36.17
CA VAL A 212 -1.10 3.10 36.05
C VAL A 212 -0.04 3.22 37.15
N ASP A 213 -0.05 2.35 38.17
CA ASP A 213 0.91 2.41 39.28
C ASP A 213 1.45 1.00 39.63
N SER A 214 2.51 0.57 38.93
CA SER A 214 3.68 -0.17 39.45
C SER A 214 4.46 -0.87 38.31
N PRO A 215 5.81 -0.79 38.28
CA PRO A 215 6.63 -1.31 37.18
C PRO A 215 6.92 -2.81 37.33
N PRO A 216 6.95 -3.61 36.24
CA PRO A 216 7.40 -5.00 36.28
C PRO A 216 8.94 -5.12 36.34
N PRO A 217 9.46 -6.26 36.82
CA PRO A 217 10.87 -6.42 37.18
C PRO A 217 11.79 -6.61 35.96
N ASN A 218 12.94 -5.93 36.02
CA ASN A 218 14.06 -6.11 35.09
C ASN A 218 14.53 -7.57 35.04
N THR A 219 14.35 -8.20 33.88
CA THR A 219 15.10 -9.39 33.46
C THR A 219 15.59 -9.22 32.02
N GLY A 220 16.66 -8.43 31.87
CA GLY A 220 17.93 -8.95 31.37
C GLY A 220 18.15 -9.21 29.87
N SER A 221 17.22 -8.90 28.98
CA SER A 221 17.52 -8.92 27.53
C SER A 221 16.70 -7.88 26.78
N GLU A 222 17.19 -6.64 26.83
CA GLU A 222 16.72 -5.55 25.97
C GLU A 222 16.77 -6.01 24.50
N PRO A 223 15.69 -5.78 23.72
CA PRO A 223 15.70 -6.08 22.30
C PRO A 223 16.84 -5.31 21.64
N ARG A 224 17.84 -6.03 21.13
CA ARG A 224 18.98 -5.41 20.43
C ARG A 224 18.52 -5.03 19.03
N LEU A 225 18.12 -3.78 18.84
CA LEU A 225 17.64 -3.28 17.56
C LEU A 225 18.82 -2.90 16.67
N PHE A 226 18.81 -3.30 15.39
CA PHE A 226 19.85 -2.94 14.44
C PHE A 226 19.27 -2.27 13.19
N LEU A 227 20.15 -1.67 12.38
CA LEU A 227 19.88 -1.17 11.04
C LEU A 227 20.83 -1.87 10.06
N GLN A 228 20.34 -2.44 8.97
CA GLN A 228 21.17 -2.95 7.90
C GLN A 228 21.48 -1.82 6.90
N ALA A 229 22.75 -1.43 6.82
CA ALA A 229 23.25 -0.40 5.91
C ALA A 229 23.43 -0.91 4.47
N GLY A 230 23.74 -2.19 4.32
CA GLY A 230 23.95 -2.81 3.01
C GLY A 230 24.18 -4.31 3.09
N ALA A 231 24.06 -4.98 1.95
CA ALA A 231 24.37 -6.40 1.79
C ALA A 231 25.20 -6.59 0.51
N PHE A 232 26.41 -7.13 0.66
CA PHE A 232 27.40 -7.20 -0.41
C PHE A 232 27.83 -8.64 -0.66
N GLN A 233 28.04 -9.02 -1.92
CA GLN A 233 28.65 -10.32 -2.23
C GLN A 233 30.15 -10.36 -1.92
N ASP A 234 30.83 -9.21 -2.06
CA ASP A 234 32.25 -9.04 -1.75
C ASP A 234 32.45 -8.44 -0.36
N ARG A 235 33.30 -9.07 0.45
CA ARG A 235 33.67 -8.60 1.79
C ARG A 235 34.38 -7.25 1.74
N ALA A 236 35.24 -7.01 0.75
CA ALA A 236 35.96 -5.74 0.66
C ALA A 236 34.99 -4.57 0.40
N ALA A 237 33.88 -4.79 -0.31
CA ALA A 237 32.82 -3.79 -0.48
C ALA A 237 32.08 -3.49 0.84
N ALA A 238 31.81 -4.50 1.65
CA ALA A 238 31.23 -4.31 2.98
C ALA A 238 32.17 -3.54 3.92
N GLU A 239 33.48 -3.82 3.88
CA GLU A 239 34.51 -3.13 4.66
C GLU A 239 34.63 -1.66 4.25
N ARG A 240 34.60 -1.35 2.94
CA ARG A 240 34.54 0.03 2.45
C ARG A 240 33.31 0.78 2.96
N MET A 241 32.13 0.15 2.95
CA MET A 241 30.93 0.80 3.49
C MET A 241 31.03 1.03 5.00
N GLN A 242 31.51 0.05 5.77
CA GLN A 242 31.75 0.20 7.20
C GLN A 242 32.70 1.37 7.49
N GLN A 243 33.79 1.50 6.72
CA GLN A 243 34.75 2.59 6.86
C GLN A 243 34.12 3.95 6.54
N SER A 244 33.36 4.08 5.45
CA SER A 244 32.65 5.31 5.12
C SER A 244 31.65 5.74 6.19
N LEU A 245 30.90 4.81 6.79
CA LEU A 245 29.95 5.11 7.87
C LEU A 245 30.66 5.61 9.13
N ARG A 246 31.84 5.06 9.42
CA ARG A 246 32.66 5.47 10.56
C ARG A 246 33.27 6.85 10.34
N GLU A 247 33.84 7.10 9.15
CA GLU A 247 34.55 8.35 8.84
C GLU A 247 33.60 9.53 8.64
N GLN A 248 32.48 9.33 7.94
CA GLN A 248 31.57 10.43 7.59
C GLN A 248 30.51 10.69 8.66
N LEU A 249 30.08 9.66 9.39
CA LEU A 249 28.96 9.76 10.33
C LEU A 249 29.31 9.37 11.77
N GLY A 250 30.54 8.89 12.02
CA GLY A 250 30.94 8.41 13.35
C GLY A 250 30.15 7.18 13.82
N LEU A 251 29.47 6.46 12.91
CA LEU A 251 28.60 5.36 13.27
C LEU A 251 29.38 4.06 13.47
N SER A 252 29.15 3.41 14.61
CA SER A 252 29.64 2.05 14.87
C SER A 252 28.81 1.04 14.09
N SER A 253 29.48 0.22 13.27
CA SER A 253 28.84 -0.84 12.48
C SER A 253 29.63 -2.14 12.52
N GLU A 254 28.94 -3.26 12.40
CA GLU A 254 29.49 -4.62 12.37
C GLU A 254 29.22 -5.30 11.01
N ILE A 255 30.15 -6.11 10.54
CA ILE A 255 29.97 -6.92 9.32
C ILE A 255 29.61 -8.33 9.73
N ARG A 256 28.39 -8.75 9.40
CA ARG A 256 27.94 -10.14 9.55
C ARG A 256 28.08 -10.88 8.23
N SER A 257 28.98 -11.87 8.22
CA SER A 257 29.23 -12.70 7.05
C SER A 257 28.35 -13.95 7.09
N GLY A 258 27.50 -14.13 6.08
CA GLY A 258 26.72 -15.34 5.84
C GLY A 258 27.28 -16.18 4.70
N LYS A 259 26.55 -17.25 4.30
CA LYS A 259 27.00 -18.17 3.23
C LYS A 259 27.11 -17.51 1.84
N ALA A 260 26.42 -16.41 1.59
CA ALA A 260 26.32 -15.80 0.26
C ALA A 260 26.52 -14.27 0.25
N LEU A 261 26.43 -13.60 1.40
CA LEU A 261 26.45 -12.14 1.51
C LEU A 261 27.11 -11.71 2.83
N HIS A 262 27.78 -10.56 2.77
CA HIS A 262 28.31 -9.79 3.89
C HIS A 262 27.37 -8.61 4.15
N ARG A 263 26.72 -8.60 5.32
CA ARG A 263 25.76 -7.57 5.71
C ARG A 263 26.40 -6.60 6.68
N VAL A 264 26.27 -5.31 6.42
CA VAL A 264 26.77 -4.25 7.30
C VAL A 264 25.62 -3.80 8.19
N TRP A 265 25.74 -4.03 9.50
CA TRP A 265 24.72 -3.69 10.49
C TRP A 265 25.22 -2.55 11.36
N ILE A 266 24.35 -1.61 11.72
CA ILE A 266 24.63 -0.47 12.57
C ILE A 266 23.79 -0.62 13.84
N GLY A 267 24.40 -0.39 15.00
CA GLY A 267 23.80 -0.64 16.32
C GLY A 267 24.68 -1.51 17.22
N PRO A 268 24.14 -2.07 18.31
CA PRO A 268 22.71 -2.09 18.67
C PRO A 268 22.16 -0.73 19.14
N TYR A 269 20.86 -0.54 18.97
CA TYR A 269 20.07 0.59 19.45
C TYR A 269 19.07 0.13 20.50
N THR A 270 18.78 1.01 21.46
CA THR A 270 17.86 0.73 22.59
C THR A 270 16.41 0.96 22.24
N ASP A 271 16.13 1.81 21.24
CA ASP A 271 14.78 2.19 20.85
C ASP A 271 14.68 2.53 19.36
N ASP A 272 13.44 2.62 18.88
CA ASP A 272 13.15 2.92 17.48
C ASP A 272 13.39 4.39 17.10
N GLN A 273 13.36 5.30 18.06
CA GLN A 273 13.63 6.71 17.80
C GLN A 273 15.10 6.90 17.40
N GLN A 274 16.01 6.22 18.09
CA GLN A 274 17.43 6.17 17.77
C GLN A 274 17.68 5.56 16.38
N ARG A 275 16.93 4.50 16.00
CA ARG A 275 16.95 3.93 14.64
C ARG A 275 16.51 4.94 13.58
N GLN A 276 15.39 5.65 13.80
CA GLN A 276 14.92 6.62 12.81
C GLN A 276 15.88 7.82 12.68
N GLN A 277 16.47 8.27 13.78
CA GLN A 277 17.44 9.36 13.74
C GLN A 277 18.67 8.96 12.91
N VAL A 278 19.24 7.77 13.14
CA VAL A 278 20.38 7.30 12.33
C VAL A 278 20.00 7.10 10.86
N ARG A 279 18.80 6.58 10.58
CA ARG A 279 18.29 6.45 9.19
C ARG A 279 18.22 7.80 8.48
N GLN A 280 17.78 8.83 9.18
CA GLN A 280 17.71 10.18 8.63
C GLN A 280 19.11 10.77 8.43
N THR A 281 19.99 10.64 9.43
CA THR A 281 21.41 11.08 9.32
C THR A 281 22.13 10.43 8.14
N MET A 282 21.91 9.13 7.91
CA MET A 282 22.47 8.44 6.75
C MET A 282 21.90 8.95 5.42
N ALA A 283 20.59 9.18 5.35
CA ALA A 283 19.94 9.72 4.15
C ALA A 283 20.43 11.13 3.83
N ASP A 284 20.59 11.99 4.85
CA ASP A 284 21.06 13.37 4.69
C ASP A 284 22.54 13.42 4.26
N ALA A 285 23.34 12.43 4.66
CA ALA A 285 24.71 12.25 4.21
C ALA A 285 24.83 11.54 2.84
N GLY A 286 23.71 11.27 2.16
CA GLY A 286 23.69 10.69 0.82
C GLY A 286 23.90 9.18 0.76
N PHE A 287 23.86 8.49 1.91
CA PHE A 287 23.84 7.03 1.95
C PHE A 287 22.45 6.49 1.64
N GLU A 288 22.39 5.25 1.15
CA GLU A 288 21.14 4.52 1.02
C GLU A 288 20.47 4.34 2.40
N ARG A 289 19.14 4.48 2.45
CA ARG A 289 18.39 4.41 3.71
C ARG A 289 18.51 3.02 4.32
N PRO A 290 19.08 2.87 5.52
CA PRO A 290 19.31 1.56 6.08
C PRO A 290 17.98 0.95 6.56
N VAL A 291 17.90 -0.39 6.52
CA VAL A 291 16.68 -1.17 6.78
C VAL A 291 16.63 -1.61 8.25
N PRO A 292 15.57 -1.34 9.01
CA PRO A 292 15.42 -1.84 10.38
C PRO A 292 15.42 -3.37 10.42
N ILE A 293 16.20 -3.93 11.34
CA ILE A 293 16.31 -5.37 11.57
C ILE A 293 16.32 -5.66 13.07
N THR A 294 15.73 -6.78 13.45
CA THR A 294 15.73 -7.29 14.82
C THR A 294 16.22 -8.74 14.72
N PRO A 295 17.46 -9.04 15.14
CA PRO A 295 18.06 -10.38 15.04
C PRO A 295 17.44 -11.42 15.96
#